data_AF-A0AA85FCG0-F1
#
_entry.id   AF-A0AA85FCG0-F1
#
_cell.length_a   1.000
_cell.length_b   1.000
_cell.length_c   1.000
_cell.angle_alpha   90.00
_cell.angle_beta   90.00
_cell.angle_gamma   90.00
#
_symmetry.space_group_name_H-M   'P 1'
#
loop_
_entity.id
_entity.type
_entity.pdbx_description
1 polymer ?
#
loop_
_entity_poly.entity_id
_entity_poly.type
_entity_poly.pdbx_seq_one_letter_code
_entity_poly.pdbx_strand_id
1 'polypeptide(L)'
;MKLEDKSEAPASCTNTVGNNSCDNGNNNDNKHSPESNSYNACDDGPQEAKRSRPSEKKESTEISGNASRGFFPVHTLTTTDQVRLKAREMLQSALESGNIPSGAYESEFLAIRIESSIYDLFNNTDPKYKQRVRTRVMNLRDSNNPNLRLNVLMGHVSPDKLASMTSEEMASKEMKELREKYTKETIEDHQMAVTGGTETDLLRCGKCKQTKCTYNQVQTRSADEPMTTFVYCNNCGHRWKFC
;
A
#
# COMPACT_ATOMS: atom_id res chain seq x y z
N MET A 1 37.18 70.68 -12.42
CA MET A 1 35.78 70.49 -12.88
C MET A 1 35.52 68.99 -12.84
N LYS A 2 35.12 68.39 -11.70
CA LYS A 2 33.78 68.39 -11.09
C LYS A 2 32.69 68.10 -12.13
N LEU A 3 32.19 66.86 -12.10
CA LEU A 3 30.77 66.53 -12.14
C LEU A 3 30.59 65.11 -11.62
N GLU A 4 30.00 65.08 -10.43
CA GLU A 4 29.38 63.92 -9.78
C GLU A 4 28.15 63.51 -10.59
N ASP A 5 27.82 62.22 -10.61
CA ASP A 5 26.43 61.81 -10.74
C ASP A 5 26.09 60.69 -9.76
N LYS A 6 24.93 60.86 -9.14
CA LYS A 6 24.38 60.14 -7.98
C LYS A 6 23.46 59.00 -8.42
N SER A 7 23.00 58.26 -7.39
CA SER A 7 21.80 57.38 -7.35
C SER A 7 22.03 55.93 -7.76
N GLU A 8 21.45 54.89 -7.15
CA GLU A 8 20.65 54.69 -5.94
C GLU A 8 20.61 53.15 -5.74
N ALA A 9 20.60 52.68 -4.49
CA ALA A 9 20.20 51.30 -4.18
C ALA A 9 18.67 51.20 -4.18
N PRO A 10 18.09 50.00 -4.42
CA PRO A 10 17.06 49.60 -3.47
C PRO A 10 16.95 48.10 -3.16
N ALA A 11 16.54 47.89 -1.90
CA ALA A 11 15.50 46.99 -1.40
C ALA A 11 15.76 45.49 -1.30
N SER A 12 15.96 45.08 -0.04
CA SER A 12 15.51 43.82 0.51
C SER A 12 13.99 43.68 0.38
N CYS A 13 13.51 42.53 -0.09
CA CYS A 13 12.13 42.11 0.10
C CYS A 13 12.09 40.96 1.11
N THR A 14 11.54 41.28 2.28
CA THR A 14 11.10 40.35 3.31
C THR A 14 9.83 39.65 2.84
N ASN A 15 9.84 38.32 2.75
CA ASN A 15 8.62 37.54 2.57
C ASN A 15 8.05 37.14 3.93
N THR A 16 6.94 37.79 4.27
CA THR A 16 5.97 37.40 5.28
C THR A 16 5.17 36.19 4.80
N VAL A 17 5.29 35.05 5.49
CA VAL A 17 4.33 33.95 5.39
C VAL A 17 3.54 33.93 6.70
N GLY A 18 2.24 34.17 6.58
CA GLY A 18 1.28 34.07 7.67
C GLY A 18 1.08 32.62 8.08
N ASN A 19 1.35 32.33 9.35
CA ASN A 19 0.95 31.09 10.02
C ASN A 19 -0.32 31.39 10.82
N ASN A 20 -1.39 30.64 10.54
CA ASN A 20 -2.54 30.52 11.44
C ASN A 20 -2.56 29.12 12.05
N SER A 21 -2.61 29.12 13.39
CA SER A 21 -2.69 28.00 14.32
C SER A 21 -3.88 27.07 14.11
N CYS A 22 -3.70 25.80 14.54
CA CYS A 22 -4.42 25.27 15.69
C CYS A 22 -3.77 23.97 16.23
N ASP A 23 -3.52 23.98 17.54
CA ASP A 23 -3.65 22.95 18.60
C ASP A 23 -3.60 21.45 18.22
N ASN A 24 -3.04 20.52 19.00
CA ASN A 24 -2.83 20.48 20.44
C ASN A 24 -1.88 19.31 20.74
N GLY A 25 -0.96 19.47 21.68
CA GLY A 25 -0.20 18.38 22.27
C GLY A 25 -0.68 18.10 23.69
N ASN A 26 -0.92 16.84 24.03
CA ASN A 26 -0.50 16.31 25.32
C ASN A 26 -0.43 14.78 25.32
N ASN A 27 0.74 14.30 25.75
CA ASN A 27 1.12 12.92 25.96
C ASN A 27 0.34 12.29 27.12
N ASN A 28 0.20 10.96 27.10
CA ASN A 28 0.41 10.14 28.28
C ASN A 28 0.76 8.70 27.87
N ASP A 29 2.00 8.32 28.20
CA ASP A 29 2.50 6.96 28.23
C ASP A 29 1.77 6.11 29.27
N ASN A 30 1.50 4.84 28.96
CA ASN A 30 1.66 3.76 29.94
C ASN A 30 1.78 2.38 29.30
N LYS A 31 2.95 1.77 29.49
CA LYS A 31 3.27 0.35 29.32
C LYS A 31 2.59 -0.47 30.43
N HIS A 32 1.83 -1.50 30.08
CA HIS A 32 1.95 -2.80 30.76
C HIS A 32 1.27 -3.93 29.98
N SER A 33 2.05 -4.99 29.77
CA SER A 33 1.63 -6.40 29.67
C SER A 33 2.52 -7.13 30.69
N PRO A 34 2.28 -8.39 31.10
CA PRO A 34 1.27 -9.36 30.68
C PRO A 34 0.66 -10.12 31.89
N GLU A 35 0.20 -11.36 31.64
CA GLU A 35 -0.25 -12.44 32.56
C GLU A 35 -1.77 -12.59 32.71
N SER A 36 -2.33 -13.77 32.95
CA SER A 36 -2.06 -15.18 32.65
C SER A 36 -3.27 -15.94 33.23
N ASN A 37 -3.47 -17.21 32.85
CA ASN A 37 -4.36 -18.19 33.49
C ASN A 37 -5.88 -17.97 33.36
N SER A 38 -6.71 -19.00 33.33
CA SER A 38 -6.57 -20.45 33.14
C SER A 38 -7.99 -20.97 32.96
N TYR A 39 -8.09 -22.05 32.20
CA TYR A 39 -9.21 -22.98 32.04
C TYR A 39 -10.19 -23.08 33.22
N ASN A 40 -11.47 -23.21 32.89
CA ASN A 40 -12.34 -24.20 33.53
C ASN A 40 -13.34 -24.75 32.52
N ALA A 41 -13.26 -26.06 32.32
CA ALA A 41 -14.27 -26.89 31.72
C ALA A 41 -15.05 -27.58 32.84
N CYS A 42 -16.36 -27.71 32.71
CA CYS A 42 -17.10 -28.81 33.29
C CYS A 42 -18.23 -29.23 32.35
N ASP A 43 -18.12 -30.51 32.00
CA ASP A 43 -19.08 -31.39 31.37
C ASP A 43 -20.19 -31.71 32.38
N ASP A 44 -21.45 -31.78 31.93
CA ASP A 44 -22.44 -32.73 32.45
C ASP A 44 -23.62 -32.81 31.46
N GLY A 45 -23.90 -34.03 31.00
CA GLY A 45 -24.87 -34.37 29.96
C GLY A 45 -26.34 -34.52 30.44
N PRO A 46 -27.16 -35.34 29.76
CA PRO A 46 -28.36 -34.87 29.05
C PRO A 46 -29.69 -35.41 29.61
N GLN A 47 -30.82 -34.81 29.22
CA GLN A 47 -32.14 -35.46 29.30
C GLN A 47 -33.17 -34.90 28.29
N GLU A 48 -33.81 -35.83 27.58
CA GLU A 48 -34.87 -35.66 26.56
C GLU A 48 -36.22 -35.23 27.16
N ALA A 49 -37.05 -34.50 26.39
CA ALA A 49 -38.43 -34.91 26.06
C ALA A 49 -39.24 -33.90 25.19
N LYS A 50 -39.65 -34.37 24.01
CA LYS A 50 -40.99 -34.32 23.37
C LYS A 50 -41.65 -32.99 22.90
N ARG A 51 -41.91 -33.00 21.57
CA ARG A 51 -43.08 -32.51 20.78
C ARG A 51 -43.33 -30.99 20.78
N SER A 52 -43.53 -30.30 19.65
CA SER A 52 -44.56 -30.51 18.62
C SER A 52 -44.28 -29.74 17.31
N ARG A 53 -44.78 -30.30 16.19
CA ARG A 53 -44.81 -29.77 14.81
C ARG A 53 -45.94 -28.73 14.63
N PRO A 54 -45.81 -27.75 13.71
CA PRO A 54 -46.60 -27.86 12.47
C PRO A 54 -45.82 -27.49 11.19
N SER A 55 -46.25 -28.14 10.10
CA SER A 55 -45.80 -27.96 8.72
C SER A 55 -46.33 -26.68 8.10
N GLU A 56 -45.58 -26.06 7.19
CA GLU A 56 -46.17 -25.32 6.06
C GLU A 56 -45.31 -25.42 4.80
N LYS A 57 -46.02 -25.54 3.68
CA LYS A 57 -45.60 -26.01 2.36
C LYS A 57 -44.90 -24.89 1.57
N LYS A 58 -43.92 -25.23 0.73
CA LYS A 58 -43.72 -24.52 -0.55
C LYS A 58 -43.43 -25.50 -1.68
N GLU A 59 -44.28 -25.35 -2.67
CA GLU A 59 -44.45 -26.13 -3.89
C GLU A 59 -43.42 -25.69 -4.94
N SER A 60 -43.01 -26.68 -5.72
CA SER A 60 -42.13 -26.63 -6.88
C SER A 60 -42.79 -25.95 -8.08
N THR A 61 -42.05 -25.11 -8.78
CA THR A 61 -42.32 -24.85 -10.20
C THR A 61 -41.01 -24.93 -10.98
N GLU A 62 -40.88 -26.01 -11.74
CA GLU A 62 -39.89 -26.18 -12.79
C GLU A 62 -40.27 -25.33 -14.01
N ILE A 63 -39.28 -24.66 -14.62
CA ILE A 63 -39.37 -24.21 -16.00
C ILE A 63 -38.13 -24.72 -16.72
N SER A 64 -38.36 -25.61 -17.68
CA SER A 64 -37.39 -26.20 -18.58
C SER A 64 -37.04 -25.23 -19.71
N GLY A 65 -35.74 -25.07 -20.00
CA GLY A 65 -35.19 -24.30 -21.12
C GLY A 65 -33.69 -24.53 -21.26
N ASN A 66 -33.25 -24.93 -22.46
CA ASN A 66 -32.10 -25.80 -22.70
C ASN A 66 -30.74 -25.08 -22.94
N ALA A 67 -29.68 -25.70 -22.42
CA ALA A 67 -28.28 -25.80 -22.88
C ALA A 67 -27.33 -24.59 -23.06
N SER A 68 -26.14 -24.74 -22.44
CA SER A 68 -24.82 -24.15 -22.79
C SER A 68 -24.36 -22.90 -22.04
N ARG A 69 -24.46 -22.87 -20.72
CA ARG A 69 -23.62 -22.00 -19.87
C ARG A 69 -23.10 -22.83 -18.70
N GLY A 70 -21.82 -22.64 -18.37
CA GLY A 70 -21.12 -23.41 -17.33
C GLY A 70 -21.97 -23.56 -16.07
N PHE A 71 -21.87 -24.71 -15.42
CA PHE A 71 -22.61 -25.02 -14.20
C PHE A 71 -22.22 -24.01 -13.10
N PHE A 72 -23.04 -22.98 -12.90
CA PHE A 72 -22.84 -21.97 -11.86
C PHE A 72 -23.60 -22.36 -10.60
N PRO A 73 -22.98 -22.34 -9.41
CA PRO A 73 -23.71 -22.43 -8.16
C PRO A 73 -24.61 -21.19 -8.02
N VAL A 74 -25.93 -21.43 -7.98
CA VAL A 74 -26.99 -20.42 -7.84
C VAL A 74 -26.76 -19.47 -6.65
N HIS A 75 -26.04 -19.93 -5.62
CA HIS A 75 -25.67 -19.16 -4.43
C HIS A 75 -24.83 -17.89 -4.71
N THR A 76 -24.15 -17.81 -5.85
CA THR A 76 -23.40 -16.59 -6.22
C THR A 76 -24.32 -15.46 -6.69
N LEU A 77 -25.50 -15.79 -7.21
CA LEU A 77 -26.42 -14.83 -7.81
C LEU A 77 -27.27 -14.11 -6.76
N THR A 78 -27.70 -14.80 -5.71
CA THR A 78 -28.63 -14.23 -4.72
C THR A 78 -27.96 -14.03 -3.37
N THR A 79 -27.65 -12.78 -3.03
CA THR A 79 -27.28 -12.36 -1.67
C THR A 79 -28.39 -11.50 -1.08
N THR A 80 -28.69 -11.69 0.21
CA THR A 80 -29.72 -10.90 0.93
C THR A 80 -29.09 -9.76 1.75
N ASP A 81 -27.76 -9.75 1.87
CA ASP A 81 -27.03 -8.74 2.64
C ASP A 81 -26.98 -7.40 1.89
N GLN A 82 -27.52 -6.36 2.55
CA GLN A 82 -27.59 -5.00 2.01
C GLN A 82 -26.20 -4.41 1.69
N VAL A 83 -25.17 -4.74 2.48
CA VAL A 83 -23.79 -4.27 2.24
C VAL A 83 -23.24 -4.90 0.97
N ARG A 84 -23.52 -6.19 0.75
CA ARG A 84 -23.08 -6.93 -0.44
C ARG A 84 -23.84 -6.47 -1.69
N LEU A 85 -25.15 -6.24 -1.57
CA LEU A 85 -25.95 -5.66 -2.65
C LEU A 85 -25.43 -4.27 -3.05
N LYS A 86 -25.13 -3.41 -2.07
CA LYS A 86 -24.56 -2.08 -2.37
C LYS A 86 -23.17 -2.17 -3.01
N ALA A 87 -22.35 -3.14 -2.60
CA ALA A 87 -21.06 -3.40 -3.23
C ALA A 87 -21.20 -3.78 -4.71
N ARG A 88 -22.16 -4.66 -5.04
CA ARG A 88 -22.47 -5.04 -6.43
C ARG A 88 -22.91 -3.83 -7.25
N GLU A 89 -23.81 -3.00 -6.72
CA GLU A 89 -24.27 -1.78 -7.39
C GLU A 89 -23.10 -0.81 -7.67
N MET A 90 -22.21 -0.61 -6.69
CA MET A 90 -21.03 0.25 -6.88
C MET A 90 -20.07 -0.30 -7.94
N LEU A 91 -19.87 -1.63 -7.98
CA LEU A 91 -19.02 -2.28 -8.98
C LEU A 91 -19.65 -2.20 -10.37
N GLN A 92 -20.96 -2.41 -10.48
CA GLN A 92 -21.70 -2.27 -11.73
C GLN A 92 -21.59 -0.83 -12.28
N SER A 93 -21.87 0.17 -11.44
CA SER A 93 -21.73 1.57 -11.81
C SER A 93 -20.30 1.93 -12.25
N ALA A 94 -19.28 1.31 -11.65
CA ALA A 94 -17.89 1.48 -12.08
C ALA A 94 -17.63 0.90 -13.47
N LEU A 95 -18.20 -0.27 -13.79
CA LEU A 95 -18.07 -0.90 -15.10
C LEU A 95 -18.81 -0.12 -16.20
N GLU A 96 -19.93 0.53 -15.85
CA GLU A 96 -20.76 1.33 -16.76
C GLU A 96 -20.30 2.78 -16.90
N SER A 97 -19.23 3.19 -16.20
CA SER A 97 -18.72 4.57 -16.18
C SER A 97 -18.11 5.07 -17.51
N GLY A 98 -18.34 4.40 -18.64
CA GLY A 98 -17.87 4.83 -19.95
C GLY A 98 -18.43 3.96 -21.08
N ASN A 99 -17.77 3.98 -22.24
CA ASN A 99 -18.28 3.26 -23.40
C ASN A 99 -18.17 1.74 -23.21
N ILE A 100 -19.30 1.04 -23.35
CA ILE A 100 -19.39 -0.42 -23.30
C ILE A 100 -19.24 -0.94 -24.74
N PRO A 101 -18.19 -1.71 -25.04
CA PRO A 101 -17.99 -2.26 -26.38
C PRO A 101 -19.07 -3.28 -26.74
N SER A 102 -19.43 -3.35 -28.01
CA SER A 102 -20.31 -4.41 -28.53
C SER A 102 -19.60 -5.76 -28.40
N GLY A 103 -20.20 -6.70 -27.64
CA GLY A 103 -19.64 -8.02 -27.35
C GLY A 103 -19.02 -8.18 -25.95
N ALA A 104 -19.07 -7.15 -25.11
CA ALA A 104 -18.66 -7.25 -23.70
C ALA A 104 -19.64 -8.11 -22.87
N TYR A 105 -19.13 -8.67 -21.77
CA TYR A 105 -19.98 -9.32 -20.76
C TYR A 105 -20.92 -8.30 -20.09
N GLU A 106 -22.10 -8.76 -19.68
CA GLU A 106 -23.05 -7.92 -18.93
C GLU A 106 -22.42 -7.41 -17.63
N SER A 107 -22.48 -6.08 -17.44
CA SER A 107 -21.92 -5.37 -16.28
C SER A 107 -22.47 -5.88 -14.96
N GLU A 108 -23.77 -6.17 -14.91
CA GLU A 108 -24.46 -6.72 -13.74
C GLU A 108 -23.90 -8.07 -13.32
N PHE A 109 -23.80 -9.01 -14.27
CA PHE A 109 -23.26 -10.34 -14.01
C PHE A 109 -21.80 -10.29 -13.55
N LEU A 110 -21.01 -9.43 -14.20
CA LEU A 110 -19.60 -9.26 -13.87
C LEU A 110 -19.42 -8.67 -12.46
N ALA A 111 -20.25 -7.69 -12.08
CA ALA A 111 -20.23 -7.11 -10.74
C ALA A 111 -20.58 -8.14 -9.66
N ILE A 112 -21.57 -9.00 -9.91
CA ILE A 112 -21.93 -10.11 -9.02
C ILE A 112 -20.74 -11.06 -8.82
N ARG A 113 -20.06 -11.43 -9.91
CA ARG A 113 -18.89 -12.32 -9.84
C ARG A 113 -17.73 -11.69 -9.08
N ILE A 114 -17.38 -10.44 -9.40
CA ILE A 114 -16.30 -9.72 -8.72
C ILE A 114 -16.59 -9.62 -7.22
N GLU A 115 -17.81 -9.24 -6.85
CA GLU A 115 -18.22 -9.16 -5.44
C GLU A 115 -18.13 -10.52 -4.75
N SER A 116 -18.62 -11.59 -5.38
CA SER A 116 -18.56 -12.94 -4.83
C SER A 116 -17.12 -13.39 -4.64
N SER A 117 -16.24 -13.20 -5.63
CA SER A 117 -14.80 -13.50 -5.53
C SER A 117 -14.12 -12.69 -4.42
N ILE A 118 -14.53 -11.45 -4.17
CA ILE A 118 -14.01 -10.66 -3.04
C ILE A 118 -14.54 -11.22 -1.72
N TYR A 119 -15.83 -11.56 -1.64
CA TYR A 119 -16.41 -12.13 -0.43
C TYR A 119 -15.77 -13.47 -0.07
N ASP A 120 -15.51 -14.34 -1.04
CA ASP A 120 -14.86 -15.64 -0.84
C ASP A 120 -13.41 -15.52 -0.31
N LEU A 121 -12.76 -14.37 -0.45
CA LEU A 121 -11.43 -14.11 0.12
C LEU A 121 -11.48 -13.68 1.60
N PHE A 122 -12.59 -13.11 2.06
CA PHE A 122 -12.71 -12.56 3.42
C PHE A 122 -13.73 -13.31 4.28
N ASN A 123 -14.69 -14.00 3.67
CA ASN A 123 -15.85 -14.68 4.26
C ASN A 123 -16.66 -13.81 5.25
N ASN A 124 -16.50 -12.48 5.19
CA ASN A 124 -17.16 -11.53 6.08
C ASN A 124 -17.21 -10.12 5.44
N THR A 125 -18.13 -9.28 5.92
CA THR A 125 -18.32 -7.88 5.48
C THR A 125 -17.53 -6.86 6.31
N ASP A 126 -16.31 -7.21 6.69
CA ASP A 126 -15.42 -6.38 7.51
C ASP A 126 -14.95 -5.11 6.80
N PRO A 127 -14.34 -4.14 7.53
CA PRO A 127 -13.71 -2.97 6.92
C PRO A 127 -12.71 -3.32 5.81
N LYS A 128 -11.99 -4.44 5.92
CA LYS A 128 -11.07 -4.95 4.89
C LYS A 128 -11.79 -5.32 3.58
N TYR A 129 -12.92 -6.01 3.68
CA TYR A 129 -13.80 -6.32 2.54
C TYR A 129 -14.29 -5.03 1.87
N LYS A 130 -14.84 -4.10 2.67
CA LYS A 130 -15.35 -2.81 2.16
C LYS A 130 -14.24 -2.01 1.48
N GLN A 131 -13.03 -2.01 2.05
CA GLN A 131 -11.88 -1.36 1.45
C GLN A 131 -11.49 -1.99 0.12
N ARG A 132 -11.46 -3.33 0.03
CA ARG A 132 -11.18 -4.03 -1.22
C ARG A 132 -12.16 -3.63 -2.33
N VAL A 133 -13.46 -3.63 -2.02
CA VAL A 133 -14.51 -3.19 -2.97
C VAL A 133 -14.28 -1.75 -3.43
N ARG A 134 -14.07 -0.80 -2.50
CA ARG A 134 -13.82 0.61 -2.84
C ARG A 134 -12.62 0.78 -3.74
N THR A 135 -11.52 0.10 -3.42
CA THR A 135 -10.31 0.10 -4.25
C THR A 135 -10.59 -0.42 -5.65
N ARG A 136 -11.37 -1.51 -5.83
CA ARG A 136 -11.76 -1.99 -7.17
C ARG A 136 -12.60 -0.99 -7.93
N VAL A 137 -13.58 -0.40 -7.27
CA VAL A 137 -14.43 0.64 -7.85
C VAL A 137 -13.59 1.83 -8.33
N MET A 138 -12.62 2.28 -7.55
CA MET A 138 -11.74 3.40 -7.94
C MET A 138 -10.84 3.05 -9.13
N ASN A 139 -10.23 1.86 -9.15
CA ASN A 139 -9.38 1.45 -10.27
C ASN A 139 -10.17 1.23 -11.56
N LEU A 140 -11.40 0.70 -11.47
CA LEU A 140 -12.28 0.52 -12.63
C LEU A 140 -12.81 1.85 -13.19
N ARG A 141 -12.89 2.90 -12.35
CA ARG A 141 -13.30 4.25 -12.74
C ARG A 141 -12.13 5.15 -13.15
N ASP A 142 -10.89 4.64 -13.12
CA ASP A 142 -9.72 5.46 -13.41
C ASP A 142 -9.72 5.91 -14.88
N SER A 143 -9.79 7.23 -15.08
CA SER A 143 -9.74 7.85 -16.41
C SER A 143 -8.38 7.69 -17.07
N ASN A 144 -7.31 7.50 -16.28
CA ASN A 144 -5.95 7.35 -16.80
C ASN A 144 -5.66 5.92 -17.28
N ASN A 145 -6.52 4.95 -16.96
CA ASN A 145 -6.37 3.56 -17.39
C ASN A 145 -7.69 2.93 -17.83
N PRO A 146 -8.30 3.38 -18.95
CA PRO A 146 -9.53 2.80 -19.46
C PRO A 146 -9.35 1.33 -19.93
N ASN A 147 -8.11 0.94 -20.24
CA ASN A 147 -7.76 -0.41 -20.68
C ASN A 147 -8.04 -1.47 -19.61
N LEU A 148 -7.84 -1.17 -18.33
CA LEU A 148 -8.16 -2.12 -17.25
C LEU A 148 -9.64 -2.50 -17.29
N ARG A 149 -10.53 -1.50 -17.36
CA ARG A 149 -11.96 -1.72 -17.44
C ARG A 149 -12.34 -2.51 -18.70
N LEU A 150 -11.77 -2.15 -19.85
CA LEU A 150 -11.99 -2.86 -21.11
C LEU A 150 -11.56 -4.33 -21.01
N ASN A 151 -10.39 -4.61 -20.44
CA ASN A 151 -9.88 -5.96 -20.27
C ASN A 151 -10.75 -6.81 -19.34
N VAL A 152 -11.35 -6.20 -18.32
CA VAL A 152 -12.32 -6.87 -17.44
C VAL A 152 -13.63 -7.15 -18.19
N LEU A 153 -14.16 -6.17 -18.93
CA LEU A 153 -15.39 -6.30 -19.74
C LEU A 153 -15.27 -7.33 -20.87
N MET A 154 -14.08 -7.50 -21.43
CA MET A 154 -13.78 -8.50 -22.48
C MET A 154 -13.41 -9.86 -21.89
N GLY A 155 -13.23 -9.98 -20.57
CA GLY A 155 -12.85 -11.23 -19.89
C GLY A 155 -11.37 -11.59 -19.96
N HIS A 156 -10.48 -10.68 -20.40
CA HIS A 156 -9.03 -10.86 -20.32
C HIS A 156 -8.52 -10.91 -18.88
N VAL A 157 -9.21 -10.24 -17.97
CA VAL A 157 -8.96 -10.32 -16.52
C VAL A 157 -10.14 -11.03 -15.87
N SER A 158 -9.88 -12.18 -15.23
CA SER A 158 -10.93 -12.92 -14.53
C SER A 158 -11.37 -12.20 -13.24
N PRO A 159 -12.64 -12.34 -12.81
CA PRO A 159 -13.12 -11.76 -11.56
C PRO A 159 -12.30 -12.19 -10.33
N ASP A 160 -11.83 -13.44 -10.30
CA ASP A 160 -11.01 -13.99 -9.21
C ASP A 160 -9.61 -13.34 -9.17
N LYS A 161 -9.01 -13.14 -10.35
CA LYS A 161 -7.73 -12.43 -10.46
C LYS A 161 -7.90 -10.97 -10.07
N LEU A 162 -8.97 -10.33 -10.53
CA LEU A 162 -9.31 -8.97 -10.14
C LEU A 162 -9.51 -8.88 -8.62
N ALA A 163 -10.19 -9.82 -7.97
CA ALA A 163 -10.43 -9.80 -6.53
C ALA A 163 -9.14 -9.90 -5.70
N SER A 164 -8.15 -10.66 -6.18
CA SER A 164 -6.89 -10.95 -5.47
C SER A 164 -5.76 -9.95 -5.73
N MET A 165 -5.65 -9.37 -6.94
CA MET A 165 -4.51 -8.52 -7.34
C MET A 165 -4.34 -7.23 -6.50
N THR A 166 -3.15 -6.64 -6.47
CA THR A 166 -2.94 -5.38 -5.73
C THR A 166 -3.40 -4.17 -6.56
N SER A 167 -3.59 -3.02 -5.90
CA SER A 167 -3.88 -1.75 -6.61
C SER A 167 -2.77 -1.33 -7.55
N GLU A 168 -1.52 -1.66 -7.20
CA GLU A 168 -0.34 -1.37 -8.00
C GLU A 168 -0.32 -2.22 -9.26
N GLU A 169 -0.70 -3.50 -9.15
CA GLU A 169 -0.81 -4.42 -10.29
C GLU A 169 -1.92 -4.06 -11.28
N MET A 170 -2.96 -3.33 -10.84
CA MET A 170 -4.06 -2.87 -11.69
C MET A 170 -3.75 -1.57 -12.46
N ALA A 171 -2.65 -0.90 -12.13
CA ALA A 171 -2.28 0.34 -12.80
C ALA A 171 -1.95 0.13 -14.28
N SER A 172 -1.87 1.23 -15.03
CA SER A 172 -1.43 1.17 -16.43
C SER A 172 -0.02 0.56 -16.52
N LYS A 173 0.26 -0.13 -17.63
CA LYS A 173 1.56 -0.78 -17.85
C LYS A 173 2.71 0.21 -17.69
N GLU A 174 2.56 1.41 -18.26
CA GLU A 174 3.56 2.49 -18.16
C GLU A 174 3.76 2.96 -16.72
N MET A 175 2.68 3.17 -15.94
CA MET A 175 2.82 3.59 -14.54
C MET A 175 3.37 2.50 -13.63
N LYS A 176 3.17 1.23 -14.00
CA LYS A 176 3.77 0.10 -13.30
C LYS A 176 5.27 0.06 -13.55
N GLU A 177 5.68 0.11 -14.81
CA GLU A 177 7.09 0.12 -15.22
C GLU A 177 7.84 1.33 -14.62
N LEU A 178 7.22 2.50 -14.61
CA LEU A 178 7.81 3.71 -14.03
C LEU A 178 8.02 3.58 -12.52
N ARG A 179 7.04 3.01 -11.79
CA ARG A 179 7.19 2.74 -10.35
C ARG A 179 8.29 1.73 -10.07
N GLU A 180 8.31 0.63 -10.82
CA GLU A 180 9.35 -0.40 -10.69
C GLU A 180 10.74 0.20 -10.94
N LYS A 181 10.87 1.07 -11.94
CA LYS A 181 12.11 1.79 -12.23
C LYS A 181 12.54 2.68 -11.06
N TYR A 182 11.66 3.55 -10.56
CA TYR A 182 12.00 4.43 -9.43
C TYR A 182 12.29 3.67 -8.14
N THR A 183 11.53 2.61 -7.85
CA THR A 183 11.80 1.76 -6.68
C THR A 183 13.17 1.09 -6.81
N LYS A 184 13.51 0.60 -8.00
CA LYS A 184 14.82 0.02 -8.28
C LYS A 184 15.94 1.05 -8.11
N GLU A 185 15.82 2.23 -8.71
CA GLU A 185 16.80 3.33 -8.58
C GLU A 185 16.96 3.76 -7.12
N THR A 186 15.85 3.89 -6.38
CA THR A 186 15.88 4.22 -4.96
C THR A 186 16.65 3.16 -4.18
N ILE A 187 16.39 1.87 -4.41
CA ILE A 187 17.11 0.79 -3.74
C ILE A 187 18.61 0.82 -4.08
N GLU A 188 18.95 1.04 -5.35
CA GLU A 188 20.34 1.15 -5.80
C GLU A 188 21.06 2.34 -5.12
N ASP A 189 20.43 3.52 -5.10
CA ASP A 189 20.98 4.72 -4.44
C ASP A 189 21.21 4.52 -2.94
N HIS A 190 20.27 3.87 -2.25
CA HIS A 190 20.41 3.58 -0.82
C HIS A 190 21.52 2.55 -0.55
N GLN A 191 21.74 1.58 -1.46
CA GLN A 191 22.84 0.63 -1.36
C GLN A 191 24.20 1.27 -1.68
N MET A 192 24.22 2.28 -2.53
CA MET A 192 25.44 3.00 -2.94
C MET A 192 25.84 4.13 -1.99
N ALA A 193 25.04 4.45 -0.97
CA ALA A 193 25.39 5.45 0.04
C ALA A 193 26.65 5.02 0.81
N VAL A 194 27.80 5.54 0.36
CA VAL A 194 29.12 5.25 0.93
C VAL A 194 29.15 5.72 2.39
N THR A 195 29.54 4.82 3.28
CA THR A 195 29.67 5.09 4.72
C THR A 195 30.58 6.30 4.96
N GLY A 196 30.04 7.30 5.64
CA GLY A 196 30.57 8.67 5.69
C GLY A 196 32.05 8.80 6.06
N GLY A 197 32.75 9.56 5.22
CA GLY A 197 34.00 10.24 5.51
C GLY A 197 34.70 10.70 4.24
N THR A 198 35.67 11.58 4.39
CA THR A 198 36.46 12.09 3.26
C THR A 198 37.49 11.03 2.83
N GLU A 199 37.34 10.51 1.61
CA GLU A 199 38.35 9.62 1.01
C GLU A 199 39.63 10.42 0.71
N THR A 200 40.78 9.84 1.03
CA THR A 200 42.10 10.44 0.81
C THR A 200 43.12 9.37 0.46
N ASP A 201 44.00 9.70 -0.47
CA ASP A 201 45.19 8.90 -0.82
C ASP A 201 46.46 9.38 -0.12
N LEU A 202 46.36 10.42 0.71
CA LEU A 202 47.50 11.00 1.44
C LEU A 202 48.01 10.08 2.56
N LEU A 203 47.18 9.14 3.01
CA LEU A 203 47.43 8.30 4.17
C LEU A 203 47.68 6.86 3.74
N ARG A 204 48.88 6.34 4.04
CA ARG A 204 49.24 4.94 3.73
C ARG A 204 48.96 4.03 4.92
N CYS A 205 48.20 2.96 4.69
CA CYS A 205 47.88 1.99 5.73
C CYS A 205 49.12 1.21 6.18
N GLY A 206 49.35 1.12 7.50
CA GLY A 206 50.48 0.35 8.06
C GLY A 206 50.39 -1.17 7.87
N LYS A 207 49.18 -1.73 7.65
CA LYS A 207 48.98 -3.18 7.47
C LYS A 207 49.10 -3.63 6.02
N CYS A 208 48.24 -3.12 5.14
CA CYS A 208 48.22 -3.54 3.73
C CYS A 208 49.04 -2.65 2.79
N LYS A 209 49.62 -1.55 3.30
CA LYS A 209 50.45 -0.59 2.55
C LYS A 209 49.75 0.11 1.37
N GLN A 210 48.43 0.02 1.28
CA GLN A 210 47.63 0.76 0.30
C GLN A 210 47.28 2.16 0.81
N THR A 211 46.95 3.06 -0.11
CA THR A 211 46.64 4.48 0.16
C THR A 211 45.16 4.79 0.30
N LYS A 212 44.26 3.89 -0.17
CA LYS A 212 42.81 4.10 -0.11
C LYS A 212 42.30 4.11 1.33
N CYS A 213 42.23 5.30 1.92
CA CYS A 213 41.82 5.52 3.29
C CYS A 213 40.72 6.58 3.37
N THR A 214 39.85 6.48 4.37
CA THR A 214 38.84 7.48 4.69
C THR A 214 39.19 8.09 6.03
N TYR A 215 39.21 9.42 6.13
CA TYR A 215 39.44 10.12 7.40
C TYR A 215 38.20 10.90 7.84
N ASN A 216 38.02 11.00 9.14
CA ASN A 216 36.99 11.80 9.80
C ASN A 216 37.61 12.53 10.99
N GLN A 217 37.39 13.83 11.07
CA GLN A 217 37.90 14.67 12.15
C GLN A 217 36.80 14.89 13.18
N VAL A 218 37.09 14.53 14.44
CA VAL A 218 36.14 14.64 15.55
C VAL A 218 36.85 15.25 16.75
N GLN A 219 36.24 16.28 17.35
CA GLN A 219 36.71 16.83 18.62
C GLN A 219 36.25 15.90 19.75
N THR A 220 37.15 15.05 20.24
CA THR A 220 36.85 14.07 21.30
C THR A 220 37.32 14.48 22.69
N ARG A 221 37.89 15.69 22.83
CA ARG A 221 38.51 16.20 24.06
C ARG A 221 38.11 17.66 24.29
N SER A 222 38.57 18.24 25.40
CA SER A 222 38.30 19.64 25.79
C SER A 222 38.61 20.63 24.66
N ALA A 223 38.02 21.82 24.73
CA ALA A 223 38.19 22.88 23.73
C ALA A 223 39.65 23.30 23.51
N ASP A 224 40.52 23.07 24.50
CA ASP A 224 41.94 23.42 24.47
C ASP A 224 42.81 22.38 23.72
N GLU A 225 42.25 21.24 23.31
CA GLU A 225 42.96 20.21 22.56
C GLU A 225 42.55 20.21 21.07
N PRO A 226 43.49 19.99 20.14
CA PRO A 226 43.20 19.96 18.71
C PRO A 226 42.27 18.79 18.34
N MET A 227 41.60 18.90 17.20
CA MET A 227 40.69 17.84 16.72
C MET A 227 41.45 16.51 16.53
N THR A 228 40.81 15.40 16.91
CA THR A 228 41.39 14.07 16.66
C THR A 228 40.97 13.59 15.27
N THR A 229 41.95 13.20 14.45
CA THR A 229 41.68 12.65 13.11
C THR A 229 41.62 11.13 13.20
N PHE A 230 40.45 10.54 12.95
CA PHE A 230 40.26 9.09 12.82
C PHE A 230 40.43 8.67 11.37
N VAL A 231 41.21 7.64 11.12
CA VAL A 231 41.48 7.11 9.78
C VAL A 231 41.07 5.66 9.70
N TYR A 232 40.44 5.29 8.60
CA TYR A 232 39.98 3.95 8.29
C TYR A 232 40.53 3.54 6.92
N CYS A 233 41.20 2.39 6.83
CA CYS A 233 41.65 1.83 5.56
C CYS A 233 40.52 1.05 4.88
N ASN A 234 40.14 1.46 3.67
CA ASN A 234 39.03 0.87 2.93
C ASN A 234 39.35 -0.54 2.39
N ASN A 235 40.62 -0.94 2.35
CA ASN A 235 41.01 -2.24 1.81
C ASN A 235 41.20 -3.35 2.86
N CYS A 236 41.66 -3.02 4.08
CA CYS A 236 41.89 -4.03 5.14
C CYS A 236 41.11 -3.77 6.43
N GLY A 237 40.30 -2.70 6.49
CA GLY A 237 39.51 -2.35 7.66
C GLY A 237 40.33 -1.84 8.86
N HIS A 238 41.63 -1.63 8.70
CA HIS A 238 42.46 -1.12 9.79
C HIS A 238 42.10 0.33 10.12
N ARG A 239 41.84 0.59 11.41
CA ARG A 239 41.49 1.92 11.92
C ARG A 239 42.57 2.42 12.89
N TRP A 240 42.98 3.67 12.74
CA TRP A 240 43.93 4.34 13.63
C TRP A 240 43.56 5.83 13.81
N LYS A 241 44.27 6.55 14.68
CA LYS A 241 44.02 7.98 14.94
C LYS A 241 45.32 8.77 15.00
N PHE A 242 45.26 10.04 14.59
CA PHE A 242 46.29 11.05 14.82
C PHE A 242 45.82 11.99 15.93
N CYS A 243 46.72 12.27 16.89
CA CYS A 243 46.56 13.29 17.92
C CYS A 243 47.48 14.46 17.60
#